data_AF-A0A383BKR4-F1
#
_entry.id   AF-A0A383BKR4-F1
#
_cell.length_a   1.000
_cell.length_b   1.000
_cell.length_c   1.000
_cell.angle_alpha   90.00
_cell.angle_beta   90.00
_cell.angle_gamma   90.00
#
_symmetry.space_group_name_H-M   'P 1'
#
loop_
_entity.id
_entity.type
_entity.pdbx_description
1 polymer ?
#
loop_
_entity_poly.entity_id
_entity_poly.type
_entity_poly.pdbx_seq_one_letter_code
_entity_poly.pdbx_strand_id
1 'polypeptide(L)' 'MNQKTKMQQTAEFGSDWWNDSNDHVELKHAYDEGAVGATSNPVITLNSIKNHPNIWNPIIDEM' A
#
# COMPACT_ATOMS: atom_id res chain seq x y z
N MET A 1 5.81 -20.76 16.97
CA MET A 1 5.23 -20.16 15.75
C MET A 1 4.84 -18.74 16.11
N ASN A 2 5.25 -17.73 15.33
CA ASN A 2 4.75 -16.38 15.57
C ASN A 2 3.24 -16.35 15.29
N GLN A 3 2.50 -15.63 16.13
CA GLN A 3 1.07 -15.45 15.93
C GLN A 3 0.84 -14.63 14.66
N LYS A 4 -0.04 -15.11 13.79
CA LYS A 4 -0.44 -14.39 12.56
C LYS A 4 -1.14 -13.09 12.92
N THR A 5 -0.95 -12.06 12.11
CA THR A 5 -1.64 -10.78 12.29
C THR A 5 -3.14 -10.93 11.99
N LYS A 6 -3.93 -9.90 12.35
CA LYS A 6 -5.35 -9.88 12.00
C LYS A 6 -5.59 -9.88 10.49
N MET A 7 -4.73 -9.20 9.71
CA MET A 7 -4.87 -9.14 8.25
C MET A 7 -4.57 -10.49 7.61
N GLN A 8 -3.54 -11.19 8.08
CA GLN A 8 -3.24 -12.56 7.65
C GLN A 8 -4.38 -13.52 8.00
N GLN A 9 -4.98 -13.39 9.19
CA GLN A 9 -6.14 -14.20 9.59
C GLN A 9 -7.37 -13.91 8.71
N THR A 10 -7.61 -12.65 8.32
CA THR A 10 -8.71 -12.30 7.39
C THR A 10 -8.63 -13.09 6.08
N ALA A 11 -7.43 -13.24 5.51
CA ALA A 11 -7.22 -14.04 4.32
C ALA A 11 -7.51 -15.55 4.57
N GLU A 12 -7.16 -16.09 5.74
CA GLU A 12 -7.45 -17.49 6.10
C GLU A 12 -8.95 -17.79 6.22
N PHE A 13 -9.76 -16.77 6.55
CA PHE A 13 -11.22 -16.88 6.56
C PHE A 13 -11.85 -16.74 5.16
N GLY A 14 -11.04 -16.70 4.10
CA GLY A 14 -11.49 -16.69 2.71
C GLY A 14 -11.83 -15.30 2.15
N SER A 15 -11.44 -14.24 2.85
CA SER A 15 -11.61 -12.86 2.38
C SER A 15 -10.28 -12.29 1.91
N ASP A 16 -10.14 -12.15 0.59
CA ASP A 16 -9.08 -11.35 0.02
C ASP A 16 -9.26 -9.87 0.40
N TRP A 17 -8.14 -9.17 0.59
CA TRP A 17 -8.15 -7.76 0.93
C TRP A 17 -7.12 -6.99 0.12
N TRP A 18 -7.47 -5.74 -0.17
CA TRP A 18 -6.67 -4.81 -0.94
C TRP A 18 -6.31 -3.61 -0.05
N ASN A 19 -5.10 -3.08 -0.21
CA ASN A 19 -4.68 -1.88 0.51
C ASN A 19 -5.24 -0.62 -0.16
N ASP A 20 -5.86 0.28 0.59
CA ASP A 20 -6.37 1.56 0.06
C ASP A 20 -5.28 2.63 0.03
N SER A 21 -4.19 2.33 -0.69
CA SER A 21 -3.02 3.19 -0.83
C SER A 21 -2.19 2.79 -2.04
N ASN A 22 -1.51 3.76 -2.66
CA ASN A 22 -0.43 3.53 -3.63
C ASN A 22 0.93 4.01 -3.14
N ASP A 23 1.08 4.27 -1.84
CA ASP A 23 2.35 4.60 -1.22
C ASP A 23 3.28 3.38 -1.17
N HIS A 24 4.44 3.48 -1.80
CA HIS A 24 5.36 2.34 -1.94
C HIS A 24 5.81 1.70 -0.61
N VAL A 25 5.87 2.45 0.50
CA VAL A 25 6.21 1.90 1.81
C VAL A 25 5.02 1.12 2.39
N GLU A 26 3.82 1.69 2.30
CA GLU A 26 2.59 1.05 2.76
C GLU A 26 2.26 -0.18 1.92
N LEU A 27 2.48 -0.12 0.60
CA LEU A 27 2.33 -1.25 -0.31
C LEU A 27 3.24 -2.42 0.08
N LYS A 28 4.50 -2.15 0.45
CA LYS A 28 5.41 -3.22 0.89
C LYS A 28 4.91 -3.89 2.15
N HIS A 29 4.49 -3.11 3.15
CA HIS A 29 3.93 -3.63 4.37
C HIS A 29 2.63 -4.44 4.11
N ALA A 30 1.72 -3.90 3.29
CA ALA A 30 0.47 -4.58 2.97
C ALA A 30 0.71 -5.91 2.25
N TYR A 31 1.65 -5.94 1.32
CA TYR A 31 2.08 -7.18 0.65
C TYR A 31 2.59 -8.22 1.66
N ASP A 32 3.43 -7.80 2.62
CA ASP A 32 3.97 -8.70 3.65
C ASP A 32 2.87 -9.25 4.59
N GLU A 33 1.78 -8.48 4.75
CA GLU A 33 0.59 -8.86 5.51
C GLU A 33 -0.43 -9.68 4.71
N GLY A 34 -0.17 -9.92 3.42
CA GLY A 34 -1.00 -10.77 2.56
C GLY A 34 -2.04 -10.04 1.72
N ALA A 35 -1.90 -8.73 1.49
CA ALA A 35 -2.74 -8.03 0.52
C ALA A 35 -2.55 -8.63 -0.87
N VAL A 36 -3.65 -8.73 -1.62
CA VAL A 36 -3.64 -9.25 -3.00
C VAL A 36 -3.84 -8.16 -4.05
N GLY A 37 -3.98 -6.91 -3.61
CA GLY A 37 -4.15 -5.76 -4.49
C GLY A 37 -4.06 -4.44 -3.74
N ALA A 38 -4.17 -3.36 -4.49
CA ALA A 38 -4.17 -2.01 -3.97
C ALA A 38 -5.03 -1.08 -4.84
N THR A 39 -5.49 0.02 -4.28
CA THR A 39 -6.26 1.04 -4.99
C THR A 39 -5.53 2.38 -5.04
N SER A 40 -5.79 3.12 -6.11
CA SER A 40 -5.34 4.50 -6.26
C SER A 40 -6.52 5.38 -6.64
N ASN A 41 -6.55 6.59 -6.11
CA ASN A 41 -7.40 7.68 -6.58
C ASN A 41 -6.61 9.01 -6.47
N PRO A 42 -7.13 10.13 -7.00
CA PRO A 42 -6.38 11.39 -6.99
C PRO A 42 -5.95 11.87 -5.59
N VAL A 43 -6.78 11.64 -4.56
CA VAL A 43 -6.48 12.04 -3.19
C VAL A 43 -5.37 11.18 -2.59
N ILE A 44 -5.47 9.86 -2.76
CA ILE A 44 -4.45 8.89 -2.29
C ILE A 44 -3.11 9.17 -2.98
N THR A 45 -3.13 9.38 -4.29
CA THR A 45 -1.91 9.64 -5.08
C THR A 45 -1.24 10.93 -4.64
N LEU A 46 -2.02 12.00 -4.43
CA LEU A 46 -1.49 13.26 -3.92
C LEU A 46 -0.82 13.09 -2.55
N ASN A 47 -1.40 12.26 -1.68
CA ASN A 47 -0.82 11.98 -0.37
C ASN A 47 0.48 11.17 -0.49
N SER A 48 0.55 10.16 -1.37
CA SER A 48 1.79 9.41 -1.60
C SER A 48 2.93 10.31 -2.11
N ILE A 49 2.61 11.26 -3.00
CA ILE A 49 3.59 12.26 -3.48
C ILE A 49 4.08 13.14 -2.32
N LYS A 50 3.16 13.67 -1.52
CA LYS A 50 3.48 14.54 -0.38
C LYS A 50 4.28 13.84 0.72
N ASN A 51 4.10 12.53 0.89
CA ASN A 51 4.83 11.74 1.88
C ASN A 51 6.27 11.48 1.47
N HIS A 52 6.54 11.37 0.16
CA HIS A 52 7.87 11.09 -0.39
C HIS A 52 8.28 12.08 -1.49
N PRO A 53 8.32 13.39 -1.21
CA PRO A 53 8.54 14.41 -2.23
C PRO A 53 9.91 14.31 -2.89
N ASN A 54 10.92 13.82 -2.17
CA ASN A 54 12.26 13.55 -2.66
C ASN A 54 12.34 12.40 -3.66
N ILE A 55 11.35 11.50 -3.68
CA ILE A 55 11.23 10.42 -4.67
C ILE A 55 10.42 10.91 -5.86
N TRP A 56 9.26 11.52 -5.58
CA TRP A 56 8.27 11.79 -6.62
C TRP A 56 8.45 13.11 -7.35
N ASN A 57 8.87 14.19 -6.67
CA ASN A 57 9.02 15.49 -7.34
C ASN A 57 10.01 15.43 -8.50
N PRO A 58 11.21 14.81 -8.39
CA PRO A 58 12.12 14.71 -9.53
C PRO A 58 11.52 13.99 -10.73
N ILE A 59 10.74 12.92 -10.49
CA ILE A 59 10.07 12.17 -11.57
C ILE A 59 8.98 13.01 -12.23
N ILE A 60 8.16 13.70 -11.44
CA ILE A 60 7.06 14.53 -11.94
C ILE A 60 7.59 15.73 -12.72
N ASP A 61 8.64 16.39 -12.22
CA ASP A 61 9.23 17.58 -12.86
C ASP A 61 9.92 17.24 -14.19
N GLU A 62 10.28 15.97 -14.43
CA GLU A 62 10.87 15.48 -15.67
C GLU A 62 9.85 14.98 -16.71
N MET A 63 8.56 14.91 -16.37
CA MET A 63 7.46 14.48 -17.26
C MET A 63 6.86 15.63 -18.06
#